data_AF-A0A5E4QPR6-F1
#
_entry.id   AF-A0A5E4QPR6-F1
#
_cell.length_a   1.000
_cell.length_b   1.000
_cell.length_c   1.000
_cell.angle_alpha   90.00
_cell.angle_beta   90.00
_cell.angle_gamma   90.00
#
_symmetry.space_group_name_H-M   'P 1'
#
loop_
_entity.id
_entity.type
_entity.pdbx_description
1 polymer ?
#
loop_
_entity_poly.entity_id
_entity_poly.type
_entity_poly.pdbx_seq_one_letter_code
_entity_poly.pdbx_strand_id
1 'polypeptide(L)'
;MMDVKDKVNAVAWFFLLLVSYTVPPHTFTDASVQATFVARLNALCRRNRHLCPAMIPEPGMDVNKCCVLKEDPRCYFCFDEYSPAPMMLVLVVQTIVFMTLVILTEYGLFNSVIDHVSNMNYKARPPPVGDDIVAAERAYVTKAIEQPDPNKDAMLVNDLHKRYSCFRVCNAVKGISFSVKKGECFGLLGVNGAGKSTTFKMLVGEECSTRGRVYANGYFARQHYNKYLQSLGYCPQFFGLDDFLTGNDNLKLILTLRGLNNDDVRTEQQFWVEVV
;
A
#
# COMPACT_ATOMS: atom_id res chain seq x y z
N MET A 1 -11.79 19.25 -5.52
CA MET A 1 -12.24 18.12 -6.35
C MET A 1 -11.51 16.90 -5.82
N MET A 2 -12.14 16.10 -4.95
CA MET A 2 -11.50 14.93 -4.32
C MET A 2 -10.97 13.98 -5.39
N ASP A 3 -9.74 13.51 -5.22
CA ASP A 3 -9.06 12.64 -6.17
C ASP A 3 -9.78 11.28 -6.19
N VAL A 4 -9.75 10.57 -7.31
CA VAL A 4 -10.39 9.25 -7.44
C VAL A 4 -9.79 8.25 -6.45
N LYS A 5 -8.53 8.50 -6.04
CA LYS A 5 -7.80 7.80 -4.97
C LYS A 5 -8.51 7.92 -3.61
N ASP A 6 -9.08 9.08 -3.28
CA ASP A 6 -9.82 9.31 -2.03
C ASP A 6 -11.10 8.46 -1.95
N LYS A 7 -11.72 8.18 -3.10
CA LYS A 7 -12.93 7.36 -3.19
C LYS A 7 -12.64 5.86 -3.13
N VAL A 8 -11.53 5.40 -3.72
CA VAL A 8 -11.10 3.99 -3.63
C VAL A 8 -10.59 3.67 -2.22
N ASN A 9 -9.94 4.61 -1.56
CA ASN A 9 -9.61 4.53 -0.14
C ASN A 9 -10.87 4.35 0.73
N ALA A 10 -12.04 4.84 0.34
CA ALA A 10 -13.26 4.71 1.15
C ALA A 10 -13.69 3.25 1.39
N VAL A 11 -13.36 2.30 0.49
CA VAL A 11 -13.64 0.87 0.72
C VAL A 11 -12.66 0.28 1.74
N ALA A 12 -11.38 0.61 1.63
CA ALA A 12 -10.37 0.23 2.63
C ALA A 12 -10.70 0.84 4.00
N TRP A 13 -11.07 2.12 4.04
CA TRP A 13 -11.58 2.79 5.25
C TRP A 13 -12.85 2.16 5.78
N PHE A 14 -13.78 1.72 4.92
CA PHE A 14 -14.99 1.01 5.35
C PHE A 14 -14.65 -0.33 6.01
N PHE A 15 -13.73 -1.13 5.44
CA PHE A 15 -13.27 -2.36 6.08
C PHE A 15 -12.53 -2.09 7.39
N LEU A 16 -11.64 -1.09 7.43
CA LEU A 16 -10.94 -0.69 8.67
C LEU A 16 -11.91 -0.19 9.74
N LEU A 17 -12.94 0.58 9.36
CA LEU A 17 -14.01 1.02 10.25
C LEU A 17 -14.87 -0.14 10.73
N LEU A 18 -15.19 -1.10 9.86
CA LEU A 18 -16.00 -2.26 10.21
C LEU A 18 -15.24 -3.16 11.19
N VAL A 19 -13.95 -3.44 10.93
CA VAL A 19 -13.11 -4.19 11.88
C VAL A 19 -12.96 -3.42 13.20
N SER A 20 -12.75 -2.09 13.15
CA SER A 20 -12.70 -1.23 14.34
C SER A 20 -14.01 -1.21 15.13
N TYR A 21 -15.16 -1.25 14.46
CA TYR A 21 -16.49 -1.29 15.09
C TYR A 21 -16.82 -2.67 15.69
N THR A 22 -16.36 -3.75 15.05
CA THR A 22 -16.57 -5.12 15.56
C THR A 22 -15.71 -5.45 16.77
N VAL A 23 -14.64 -4.68 17.02
CA VAL A 23 -13.81 -4.88 18.20
C VAL A 23 -14.19 -3.86 19.27
N PRO A 24 -14.69 -4.28 20.44
CA PRO A 24 -15.11 -3.34 21.47
C PRO A 24 -13.92 -2.46 21.90
N PRO A 25 -14.08 -1.13 21.95
CA PRO A 25 -13.01 -0.19 22.32
C PRO A 25 -12.51 -0.39 23.76
N HIS A 26 -13.16 -1.28 24.52
CA HIS A 26 -12.87 -1.55 25.91
C HIS A 26 -11.89 -2.72 26.12
N THR A 27 -11.52 -3.50 25.09
CA THR A 27 -10.66 -4.69 25.25
C THR A 27 -9.31 -4.36 25.93
N PHE A 28 -8.69 -3.24 25.55
CA PHE A 28 -7.45 -2.77 26.17
C PHE A 28 -7.66 -2.28 27.61
N THR A 29 -8.75 -1.54 27.85
CA THR A 29 -9.11 -1.02 29.17
C THR A 29 -9.40 -2.17 30.13
N ASP A 30 -10.18 -3.16 29.70
CA ASP A 30 -10.54 -4.34 30.49
C ASP A 30 -9.30 -5.19 30.80
N ALA A 31 -8.43 -5.42 29.82
CA ALA A 31 -7.15 -6.10 30.04
C ALA A 31 -6.29 -5.37 31.09
N SER A 32 -6.24 -4.03 31.02
CA SER A 32 -5.46 -3.19 31.93
C SER A 32 -6.04 -3.21 33.36
N VAL A 33 -7.37 -3.17 33.49
CA VAL A 33 -8.07 -3.27 34.78
C VAL A 33 -7.83 -4.64 35.41
N GLN A 34 -8.00 -5.73 34.65
CA GLN A 34 -7.75 -7.09 35.14
C GLN A 34 -6.29 -7.31 35.52
N ALA A 35 -5.34 -6.81 34.72
CA ALA A 35 -3.91 -6.90 35.06
C ALA A 35 -3.57 -6.15 36.35
N THR A 36 -4.13 -4.95 36.53
CA THR A 36 -3.97 -4.15 37.76
C THR A 36 -4.60 -4.85 38.96
N PHE A 37 -5.76 -5.49 38.76
CA PHE A 37 -6.45 -6.25 39.79
C PHE A 37 -5.63 -7.47 40.25
N VAL A 38 -5.12 -8.28 39.32
CA VAL A 38 -4.22 -9.41 39.62
C VAL A 38 -2.95 -8.93 40.32
N ALA A 39 -2.34 -7.82 39.86
CA ALA A 39 -1.16 -7.24 40.49
C ALA A 39 -1.42 -6.82 41.94
N ARG A 40 -2.56 -6.17 42.20
CA ARG A 40 -2.97 -5.76 43.55
C ARG A 40 -3.13 -6.96 44.46
N LEU A 41 -3.84 -8.02 44.04
CA LEU A 41 -4.05 -9.20 44.86
C LEU A 41 -2.75 -9.95 45.16
N ASN A 42 -1.87 -10.11 44.16
CA ASN A 42 -0.56 -10.73 44.36
C ASN A 42 0.36 -9.90 45.28
N ALA A 43 0.28 -8.57 45.20
CA ALA A 43 1.02 -7.68 46.09
C ALA A 43 0.48 -7.72 47.54
N LEU A 44 -0.85 -7.74 47.72
CA LEU A 44 -1.49 -7.87 49.03
C LEU A 44 -1.11 -9.18 49.73
N CYS A 45 -1.14 -10.30 49.01
CA CYS A 45 -0.68 -11.58 49.52
C CYS A 45 0.79 -11.50 49.98
N ARG A 46 1.68 -10.96 49.13
CA ARG A 46 3.12 -10.84 49.46
C ARG A 46 3.38 -9.95 50.67
N ARG A 47 2.65 -8.83 50.81
CA ARG A 47 2.80 -7.89 51.94
C ARG A 47 2.27 -8.46 53.25
N ASN A 48 1.08 -9.09 53.22
CA ASN A 48 0.37 -9.51 54.43
C ASN A 48 0.60 -10.99 54.79
N ARG A 49 1.57 -11.65 54.16
CA ARG A 49 1.88 -13.07 54.38
C ARG A 49 2.15 -13.45 55.83
N HIS A 50 2.68 -12.52 56.63
CA HIS A 50 2.94 -12.68 58.06
C HIS A 50 1.66 -12.77 58.90
N LEU A 51 0.52 -12.35 58.36
CA LEU A 51 -0.80 -12.38 59.03
C LEU A 51 -1.58 -13.67 58.72
N CYS A 52 -1.03 -14.60 57.93
CA CYS A 52 -1.67 -15.89 57.66
C CYS A 52 -1.75 -16.75 58.94
N PRO A 53 -2.90 -17.38 59.27
CA PRO A 53 -4.12 -17.53 58.46
C PRO A 53 -5.21 -16.46 58.68
N ALA A 54 -5.00 -15.46 59.54
CA ALA A 54 -5.99 -14.42 59.86
C ALA A 54 -6.15 -13.32 58.78
N MET A 55 -5.69 -13.57 57.56
CA MET A 55 -5.77 -12.61 56.44
C MET A 55 -7.23 -12.46 55.97
N ILE A 56 -7.69 -11.22 55.81
CA ILE A 56 -9.04 -10.93 55.29
C ILE A 56 -9.07 -11.22 53.78
N PRO A 57 -9.96 -12.12 53.30
CA PRO A 57 -10.08 -12.43 51.88
C PRO A 57 -10.75 -11.29 51.09
N GLU A 58 -10.11 -10.86 50.01
CA GLU A 58 -10.70 -10.00 48.97
C GLU A 58 -11.34 -10.88 47.87
N PRO A 59 -12.39 -10.40 47.18
CA PRO A 59 -13.05 -11.16 46.12
C PRO A 59 -12.06 -11.56 45.02
N GLY A 60 -12.08 -12.84 44.62
CA GLY A 60 -11.17 -13.37 43.61
C GLY A 60 -9.74 -13.65 44.09
N MET A 61 -9.46 -13.59 45.40
CA MET A 61 -8.17 -13.98 45.99
C MET A 61 -8.21 -15.41 46.54
N ASP A 62 -7.32 -16.28 46.06
CA ASP A 62 -7.16 -17.65 46.59
C ASP A 62 -6.23 -17.65 47.82
N VAL A 63 -6.84 -17.62 49.01
CA VAL A 63 -6.12 -17.58 50.30
C VAL A 63 -5.30 -18.85 50.56
N ASN A 64 -5.76 -20.01 50.05
CA ASN A 64 -5.04 -21.27 50.24
C ASN A 64 -3.73 -21.27 49.44
N LYS A 65 -3.76 -20.78 48.19
CA LYS A 65 -2.53 -20.59 47.41
C LYS A 65 -1.55 -19.64 48.09
N CYS A 66 -2.06 -18.53 48.63
CA CYS A 66 -1.24 -17.52 49.30
C CYS A 66 -0.61 -18.02 50.63
N CYS A 67 -1.44 -18.52 51.54
CA CYS A 67 -1.03 -18.83 52.92
C CYS A 67 -0.47 -20.25 53.09
N VAL A 68 -1.00 -21.25 52.36
CA VAL A 68 -0.62 -22.67 52.51
C VAL A 68 0.46 -23.04 51.49
N LEU A 69 0.18 -22.83 50.20
CA LEU A 69 1.09 -23.20 49.11
C LEU A 69 2.21 -22.18 48.89
N LYS A 70 2.13 -21.01 49.54
CA LYS A 70 3.19 -20.01 49.49
C LYS A 70 3.44 -19.47 48.06
N GLU A 71 2.41 -19.46 47.21
CA GLU A 71 2.42 -19.00 45.82
C GLU A 71 1.57 -17.74 45.62
N ASP A 72 1.70 -17.10 44.46
CA ASP A 72 0.83 -15.97 44.11
C ASP A 72 -0.63 -16.45 43.98
N PRO A 73 -1.61 -15.76 44.59
CA PRO A 73 -3.00 -16.19 44.62
C PRO A 73 -3.67 -16.15 43.23
N ARG A 74 -3.15 -15.33 42.31
CA ARG A 74 -3.65 -15.21 40.94
C ARG A 74 -2.53 -15.22 39.92
N CYS A 75 -2.85 -15.81 38.77
CA CYS A 75 -1.95 -15.99 37.65
C CYS A 75 -2.33 -15.04 36.51
N TYR A 76 -1.36 -14.31 35.97
CA TYR A 76 -1.57 -13.36 34.87
C TYR A 76 -1.97 -14.05 33.56
N PHE A 77 -1.36 -15.21 33.27
CA PHE A 77 -1.50 -15.93 31.99
C PHE A 77 -2.55 -17.05 32.01
N CYS A 78 -3.38 -17.10 33.04
CA CYS A 78 -4.42 -18.12 33.17
C CYS A 78 -5.70 -17.71 32.42
N PHE A 79 -6.46 -18.68 31.93
CA PHE A 79 -7.69 -18.45 31.16
C PHE A 79 -8.94 -18.45 32.06
N ASP A 80 -8.93 -17.57 33.06
CA ASP A 80 -10.03 -17.38 34.00
C ASP A 80 -10.72 -16.03 33.77
N GLU A 81 -11.96 -15.87 34.25
CA GLU A 81 -12.79 -14.67 34.10
C GLU A 81 -12.12 -13.35 34.58
N TYR A 82 -11.17 -13.46 35.51
CA TYR A 82 -10.49 -12.32 36.13
C TYR A 82 -9.04 -12.13 35.68
N SER A 83 -8.53 -13.01 34.82
CA SER A 83 -7.15 -12.96 34.35
C SER A 83 -7.07 -12.19 33.02
N PRO A 84 -6.03 -11.36 32.81
CA PRO A 84 -5.90 -10.55 31.59
C PRO A 84 -5.50 -11.35 30.34
N ALA A 85 -5.08 -12.62 30.49
CA ALA A 85 -4.54 -13.45 29.41
C ALA A 85 -5.44 -13.56 28.16
N PRO A 86 -6.75 -13.82 28.29
CA PRO A 86 -7.64 -13.94 27.12
C PRO A 86 -7.69 -12.63 26.33
N MET A 87 -7.75 -11.48 27.02
CA MET A 87 -7.80 -10.16 26.38
C MET A 87 -6.46 -9.80 25.73
N MET A 88 -5.33 -10.13 26.37
CA MET A 88 -4.00 -9.95 25.77
C MET A 88 -3.84 -10.77 24.47
N LEU A 89 -4.35 -12.00 24.44
CA LEU A 89 -4.32 -12.84 23.24
C LEU A 89 -5.15 -12.22 22.12
N VAL A 90 -6.37 -11.75 22.43
CA VAL A 90 -7.23 -11.04 21.47
C VAL A 90 -6.51 -9.82 20.89
N LEU A 91 -5.85 -9.01 21.72
CA LEU A 91 -5.09 -7.84 21.27
C LEU A 91 -3.94 -8.22 20.32
N VAL A 92 -3.18 -9.28 20.63
CA VAL A 92 -2.07 -9.74 19.76
C VAL A 92 -2.60 -10.22 18.40
N VAL A 93 -3.62 -11.06 18.40
CA VAL A 93 -4.26 -11.55 17.17
C VAL A 93 -4.82 -10.38 16.37
N GLN A 94 -5.46 -9.43 17.04
CA GLN A 94 -5.97 -8.21 16.45
C GLN A 94 -4.85 -7.40 15.79
N THR A 95 -3.73 -7.15 16.47
CA THR A 95 -2.60 -6.41 15.88
C THR A 95 -2.11 -7.07 14.60
N ILE A 96 -1.99 -8.40 14.58
CA ILE A 96 -1.57 -9.14 13.38
C ILE A 96 -2.60 -8.96 12.25
N VAL A 97 -3.90 -9.12 12.55
CA VAL A 97 -4.97 -8.95 11.55
C VAL A 97 -5.01 -7.51 11.01
N PHE A 98 -4.94 -6.49 11.86
CA PHE A 98 -4.94 -5.10 11.41
C PHE A 98 -3.68 -4.75 10.61
N MET A 99 -2.50 -5.16 11.07
CA MET A 99 -1.26 -4.89 10.32
C MET A 99 -1.25 -5.60 8.97
N THR A 100 -1.72 -6.84 8.90
CA THR A 100 -1.87 -7.55 7.61
C THR A 100 -2.88 -6.87 6.71
N LEU A 101 -4.03 -6.41 7.22
CA LEU A 101 -5.01 -5.65 6.44
C LEU A 101 -4.43 -4.34 5.91
N VAL A 102 -3.74 -3.56 6.74
CA VAL A 102 -3.09 -2.29 6.35
C VAL A 102 -2.05 -2.55 5.26
N ILE A 103 -1.20 -3.56 5.44
CA ILE A 103 -0.22 -3.97 4.43
C ILE A 103 -0.94 -4.33 3.13
N LEU A 104 -1.97 -5.18 3.17
CA LEU A 104 -2.72 -5.57 1.96
C LEU A 104 -3.39 -4.38 1.26
N THR A 105 -3.85 -3.36 2.01
CA THR A 105 -4.40 -2.14 1.44
C THR A 105 -3.32 -1.26 0.79
N GLU A 106 -2.16 -1.09 1.43
CA GLU A 106 -1.04 -0.30 0.91
C GLU A 106 -0.41 -0.92 -0.33
N TYR A 107 -0.27 -2.26 -0.35
CA TYR A 107 0.16 -3.00 -1.53
C TYR A 107 -0.87 -2.94 -2.69
N GLY A 108 -2.03 -2.31 -2.49
CA GLY A 108 -3.05 -2.16 -3.51
C GLY A 108 -3.68 -3.49 -3.93
N LEU A 109 -3.54 -4.55 -3.12
CA LEU A 109 -3.96 -5.91 -3.49
C LEU A 109 -5.49 -5.97 -3.61
N PHE A 110 -6.21 -5.34 -2.68
CA PHE A 110 -7.67 -5.23 -2.77
C PHE A 110 -8.12 -4.47 -4.02
N ASN A 111 -7.44 -3.37 -4.37
CA ASN A 111 -7.76 -2.60 -5.56
C ASN A 111 -7.49 -3.42 -6.83
N SER A 112 -6.37 -4.14 -6.87
CA SER A 112 -6.02 -5.02 -7.98
C SER A 112 -7.03 -6.14 -8.14
N VAL A 113 -7.47 -6.77 -7.05
CA VAL A 113 -8.48 -7.85 -7.07
C VAL A 113 -9.85 -7.31 -7.52
N ILE A 114 -10.30 -6.17 -6.98
CA ILE A 114 -11.58 -5.56 -7.38
C ILE A 114 -11.54 -5.12 -8.84
N ASP A 115 -10.45 -4.47 -9.28
CA ASP A 115 -10.27 -4.10 -10.68
C ASP A 115 -10.20 -5.35 -11.58
N HIS A 116 -9.58 -6.43 -11.12
CA HIS A 116 -9.52 -7.69 -11.87
C HIS A 116 -10.90 -8.33 -12.03
N VAL A 117 -11.64 -8.51 -10.92
CA VAL A 117 -12.96 -9.13 -10.92
C VAL A 117 -13.98 -8.27 -11.68
N SER A 118 -14.00 -6.95 -11.44
CA SER A 118 -14.93 -6.04 -12.12
C SER A 118 -14.66 -5.92 -13.62
N ASN A 119 -13.41 -6.13 -14.05
CA ASN A 119 -13.02 -6.05 -15.45
C ASN A 119 -12.85 -7.41 -16.15
N MET A 120 -13.10 -8.54 -15.48
CA MET A 120 -13.06 -9.88 -16.11
C MET A 120 -13.96 -9.96 -17.35
N ASN A 121 -15.10 -9.27 -17.34
CA ASN A 121 -16.05 -9.22 -18.45
C ASN A 121 -15.90 -7.97 -19.34
N TYR A 122 -14.79 -7.22 -19.22
CA TYR A 122 -14.57 -6.04 -20.06
C TYR A 122 -14.30 -6.44 -21.52
N LYS A 123 -15.22 -6.06 -22.40
CA LYS A 123 -15.02 -6.13 -23.85
C LYS A 123 -14.60 -4.75 -24.35
N ALA A 124 -13.41 -4.68 -24.94
CA ALA A 124 -12.95 -3.48 -25.62
C ALA A 124 -13.92 -3.17 -26.78
N ARG A 125 -14.36 -1.92 -26.88
CA ARG A 125 -15.08 -1.46 -28.07
C ARG A 125 -14.08 -1.47 -29.24
N PRO A 126 -14.48 -1.92 -30.44
CA PRO A 126 -13.63 -1.78 -31.61
C PRO A 126 -13.21 -0.31 -31.77
N PRO A 127 -11.97 -0.06 -32.21
CA PRO A 127 -11.51 1.29 -32.47
C PRO A 127 -12.46 1.96 -33.46
N PRO A 128 -12.75 3.27 -33.29
CA PRO A 128 -13.53 4.01 -34.27
C PRO A 128 -12.85 3.92 -35.64
N VAL A 129 -13.66 3.82 -36.70
CA VAL A 129 -13.18 3.85 -38.08
C VAL A 129 -12.72 5.28 -38.36
N GLY A 130 -11.41 5.52 -38.33
CA GLY A 130 -10.84 6.84 -38.56
C GLY A 130 -9.33 6.90 -38.40
N ASP A 131 -8.72 7.78 -39.20
CA ASP A 131 -7.29 8.08 -39.39
C ASP A 131 -6.39 6.87 -39.72
N ASP A 132 -6.08 6.73 -41.02
CA ASP A 132 -5.16 5.71 -41.55
C ASP A 132 -3.80 5.72 -40.84
N ILE A 133 -3.33 6.89 -40.42
CA ILE A 133 -2.09 7.07 -39.67
C ILE A 133 -2.17 6.37 -38.30
N VAL A 134 -3.28 6.55 -37.58
CA VAL A 134 -3.49 5.93 -36.26
C VAL A 134 -3.64 4.41 -36.40
N ALA A 135 -4.33 3.95 -37.44
CA ALA A 135 -4.46 2.54 -37.74
C ALA A 135 -3.09 1.90 -38.09
N ALA A 136 -2.27 2.58 -38.89
CA ALA A 136 -0.92 2.13 -39.24
C ALA A 136 0.00 2.06 -38.02
N GLU A 137 -0.02 3.09 -37.16
CA GLU A 137 0.75 3.11 -35.91
C GLU A 137 0.33 1.98 -34.97
N ARG A 138 -0.98 1.75 -34.81
CA ARG A 138 -1.50 0.63 -34.01
C ARG A 138 -1.05 -0.73 -34.57
N ALA A 139 -1.06 -0.89 -35.89
CA ALA A 139 -0.58 -2.11 -36.55
C ALA A 139 0.94 -2.31 -36.36
N TYR A 140 1.72 -1.22 -36.42
CA TYR A 140 3.15 -1.23 -36.13
C TYR A 140 3.42 -1.68 -34.69
N VAL A 141 2.80 -1.02 -33.71
CA VAL A 141 3.00 -1.30 -32.28
C VAL A 141 2.59 -2.74 -31.93
N THR A 142 1.51 -3.23 -32.53
CA THR A 142 1.04 -4.62 -32.31
C THR A 142 2.09 -5.64 -32.73
N LYS A 143 2.82 -5.39 -33.82
CA LYS A 143 3.93 -6.24 -34.27
C LYS A 143 5.19 -6.02 -33.42
N ALA A 144 5.54 -4.75 -33.17
CA ALA A 144 6.74 -4.39 -32.44
C ALA A 144 6.74 -4.93 -31.00
N ILE A 145 5.58 -5.04 -30.36
CA ILE A 145 5.52 -5.53 -28.97
C ILE A 145 5.74 -7.04 -28.84
N GLU A 146 5.62 -7.81 -29.92
CA GLU A 146 5.90 -9.25 -29.91
C GLU A 146 7.41 -9.52 -29.95
N GLN A 147 8.16 -8.68 -30.65
CA GLN A 147 9.61 -8.72 -30.75
C GLN A 147 10.17 -7.30 -30.59
N PRO A 148 10.25 -6.80 -29.34
CA PRO A 148 10.68 -5.44 -29.10
C PRO A 148 12.18 -5.26 -29.36
N ASP A 149 12.53 -4.21 -30.09
CA ASP A 149 13.91 -3.80 -30.32
C ASP A 149 14.26 -2.59 -29.43
N PRO A 150 15.06 -2.77 -28.36
CA PRO A 150 15.43 -1.71 -27.43
C PRO A 150 16.32 -0.61 -28.05
N ASN A 151 16.91 -0.86 -29.22
CA ASN A 151 17.70 0.17 -29.91
C ASN A 151 16.82 1.11 -30.75
N LYS A 152 15.65 0.63 -31.16
CA LYS A 152 14.73 1.39 -32.01
C LYS A 152 13.67 2.12 -31.21
N ASP A 153 12.94 1.40 -30.35
CA ASP A 153 11.80 1.91 -29.60
C ASP A 153 12.14 1.97 -28.11
N ALA A 154 12.08 3.17 -27.54
CA ALA A 154 12.26 3.39 -26.10
C ALA A 154 11.01 2.94 -25.32
N MET A 155 9.82 3.12 -25.90
CA MET A 155 8.55 2.75 -25.27
C MET A 155 7.56 2.24 -26.30
N LEU A 156 6.86 1.16 -25.97
CA LEU A 156 5.77 0.60 -26.75
C LEU A 156 4.55 0.43 -25.85
N VAL A 157 3.44 1.03 -26.24
CA VAL A 157 2.16 0.94 -25.54
C VAL A 157 1.15 0.32 -26.49
N ASN A 158 0.71 -0.90 -26.22
CA ASN A 158 -0.26 -1.60 -27.07
C ASN A 158 -1.61 -1.76 -26.36
N ASP A 159 -2.66 -1.28 -27.02
CA ASP A 159 -4.08 -1.44 -26.64
C ASP A 159 -4.32 -1.20 -25.15
N LEU A 160 -3.84 -0.06 -24.63
CA LEU A 160 -3.90 0.26 -23.21
C LEU A 160 -5.27 0.82 -22.83
N HIS A 161 -5.90 0.22 -21.81
CA HIS A 161 -7.21 0.61 -21.28
C HIS A 161 -7.19 0.83 -19.77
N LYS A 162 -8.00 1.77 -19.30
CA LYS A 162 -8.38 1.90 -17.89
C LYS A 162 -9.88 2.11 -17.77
N ARG A 163 -10.52 1.25 -17.00
CA ARG A 163 -11.91 1.36 -16.58
C ARG A 163 -11.95 1.40 -15.05
N TYR A 164 -12.54 2.46 -14.51
CA TYR A 164 -12.86 2.58 -13.09
C TYR A 164 -14.28 2.09 -12.84
N SER A 165 -14.46 1.17 -11.88
CA SER A 165 -15.77 0.54 -11.60
C SER A 165 -16.28 0.72 -10.16
N CYS A 166 -15.61 1.51 -9.31
CA CYS A 166 -15.92 1.55 -7.88
C CYS A 166 -17.28 2.21 -7.53
N PHE A 167 -17.67 3.30 -8.21
CA PHE A 167 -18.94 4.00 -7.93
C PHE A 167 -19.74 4.29 -9.20
N ARG A 168 -19.04 4.78 -10.22
CA ARG A 168 -19.59 5.02 -11.56
C ARG A 168 -18.64 4.41 -12.56
N VAL A 169 -19.16 3.60 -13.47
CA VAL A 169 -18.38 3.04 -14.56
C VAL A 169 -17.87 4.17 -15.45
N CYS A 170 -16.55 4.33 -15.48
CA CYS A 170 -15.88 5.34 -16.30
C CYS A 170 -14.71 4.69 -17.06
N ASN A 171 -14.77 4.73 -18.39
CA ASN A 171 -13.65 4.32 -19.26
C ASN A 171 -12.73 5.51 -19.47
N ALA A 172 -11.76 5.68 -18.57
CA ALA A 172 -10.80 6.78 -18.58
C ALA A 172 -9.83 6.70 -19.77
N VAL A 173 -9.40 5.49 -20.15
CA VAL A 173 -8.54 5.26 -21.31
C VAL A 173 -9.11 4.11 -22.16
N LYS A 174 -9.22 4.34 -23.47
CA LYS A 174 -10.00 3.52 -24.41
C LYS A 174 -9.14 2.89 -25.52
N GLY A 175 -8.11 2.14 -25.18
CA GLY A 175 -7.34 1.36 -26.14
C GLY A 175 -6.37 2.21 -26.95
N ILE A 176 -5.53 2.98 -26.26
CA ILE A 176 -4.48 3.77 -26.89
C ILE A 176 -3.33 2.87 -27.34
N SER A 177 -2.72 3.17 -28.48
CA SER A 177 -1.54 2.47 -28.96
C SER A 177 -0.58 3.46 -29.60
N PHE A 178 0.66 3.47 -29.14
CA PHE A 178 1.71 4.34 -29.67
C PHE A 178 3.09 3.78 -29.37
N SER A 179 4.06 4.11 -30.23
CA SER A 179 5.48 3.91 -30.01
C SER A 179 6.17 5.24 -29.73
N VAL A 180 7.26 5.18 -28.96
CA VAL A 180 8.20 6.30 -28.78
C VAL A 180 9.58 5.79 -29.15
N LYS A 181 10.19 6.38 -30.18
CA LYS A 181 11.52 5.99 -30.65
C LYS A 181 12.60 6.46 -29.70
N LYS A 182 13.75 5.80 -29.75
CA LYS A 182 14.91 6.19 -28.95
C LYS A 182 15.38 7.60 -29.33
N GLY A 183 15.44 8.50 -28.36
CA GLY A 183 15.81 9.91 -28.55
C GLY A 183 14.67 10.81 -29.04
N GLU A 184 13.45 10.28 -29.18
CA GLU A 184 12.28 11.07 -29.57
C GLU A 184 11.67 11.81 -28.38
N CYS A 185 11.26 13.07 -28.60
CA CYS A 185 10.44 13.82 -27.65
C CYS A 185 8.96 13.65 -28.03
N PHE A 186 8.21 12.92 -27.21
CA PHE A 186 6.80 12.62 -27.46
C PHE A 186 5.88 13.41 -26.51
N GLY A 187 4.89 14.10 -27.07
CA GLY A 187 3.91 14.90 -26.33
C GLY A 187 2.49 14.33 -26.41
N LEU A 188 1.85 14.08 -25.26
CA LEU A 188 0.45 13.67 -25.18
C LEU A 188 -0.46 14.87 -24.89
N LEU A 189 -1.09 15.42 -25.94
CA LEU A 189 -1.98 16.59 -25.83
C LEU A 189 -3.46 16.17 -25.82
N GLY A 190 -4.29 16.92 -25.09
CA GLY A 190 -5.74 16.72 -25.07
C GLY A 190 -6.42 17.57 -24.01
N VAL A 191 -7.75 17.66 -24.03
CA VAL A 191 -8.54 18.42 -23.05
C VAL A 191 -8.46 17.83 -21.63
N ASN A 192 -8.89 18.60 -20.63
CA ASN A 192 -9.02 18.10 -19.26
C ASN A 192 -10.03 16.95 -19.21
N GLY A 193 -9.68 15.88 -18.51
CA GLY A 193 -10.51 14.65 -18.47
C GLY A 193 -10.34 13.70 -19.66
N ALA A 194 -9.45 13.99 -20.63
CA ALA A 194 -9.18 13.08 -21.76
C ALA A 194 -8.46 11.77 -21.37
N GLY A 195 -7.96 11.66 -20.14
CA GLY A 195 -7.24 10.49 -19.64
C GLY A 195 -5.71 10.59 -19.64
N LYS A 196 -5.13 11.75 -19.95
CA LYS A 196 -3.66 11.97 -19.99
C LYS A 196 -2.96 11.54 -18.70
N SER A 197 -3.39 12.10 -17.56
CA SER A 197 -2.80 11.78 -16.26
C SER A 197 -3.02 10.30 -15.92
N THR A 198 -4.18 9.72 -16.24
CA THR A 198 -4.44 8.29 -16.05
C THR A 198 -3.50 7.42 -16.90
N THR A 199 -3.21 7.81 -18.14
CA THR A 199 -2.22 7.15 -18.99
C THR A 199 -0.85 7.17 -18.35
N PHE A 200 -0.36 8.34 -17.93
CA PHE A 200 0.95 8.43 -17.27
C PHE A 200 1.01 7.62 -15.97
N LYS A 201 -0.03 7.69 -15.13
CA LYS A 201 -0.14 6.87 -13.91
C LYS A 201 -0.08 5.36 -14.21
N MET A 202 -0.66 4.92 -15.32
CA MET A 202 -0.53 3.52 -15.76
C MET A 202 0.87 3.17 -16.26
N LEU A 203 1.52 4.08 -17.00
CA LEU A 203 2.88 3.87 -17.49
C LEU A 203 3.88 3.78 -16.35
N VAL A 204 3.73 4.58 -15.29
CA VAL A 204 4.62 4.54 -14.13
C VAL A 204 4.20 3.52 -13.07
N GLY A 205 3.17 2.72 -13.36
CA GLY A 205 2.72 1.65 -12.46
C GLY A 205 2.02 2.10 -11.18
N GLU A 206 1.64 3.38 -11.06
CA GLU A 206 0.79 3.87 -9.95
C GLU A 206 -0.66 3.35 -10.09
N GLU A 207 -1.11 3.15 -11.32
CA GLU A 207 -2.43 2.63 -11.64
C GLU A 207 -2.35 1.34 -12.44
N CYS A 208 -3.06 0.30 -12.01
CA CYS A 208 -3.15 -0.95 -12.77
C CYS A 208 -3.96 -0.74 -14.05
N SER A 209 -3.42 -1.16 -15.19
CA SER A 209 -4.15 -1.15 -16.46
C SER A 209 -5.23 -2.23 -16.48
N THR A 210 -6.40 -1.92 -17.04
CA THR A 210 -7.49 -2.89 -17.22
C THR A 210 -7.14 -3.90 -18.31
N ARG A 211 -6.46 -3.45 -19.35
CA ARG A 211 -6.01 -4.24 -20.49
C ARG A 211 -4.86 -3.51 -21.17
N GLY A 212 -4.05 -4.26 -21.90
CA GLY A 212 -2.96 -3.74 -22.72
C GLY A 212 -1.62 -4.24 -22.25
N ARG A 213 -0.59 -3.90 -23.01
CA ARG A 213 0.81 -4.23 -22.71
C ARG A 213 1.66 -2.98 -22.84
N VAL A 214 2.58 -2.82 -21.91
CA VAL A 214 3.55 -1.72 -21.90
C VAL A 214 4.95 -2.30 -21.81
N TYR A 215 5.82 -1.82 -22.68
CA TYR A 215 7.24 -2.13 -22.73
C TYR A 215 8.02 -0.82 -22.73
N ALA A 216 9.09 -0.75 -21.94
CA ALA A 216 10.03 0.37 -21.99
C ALA A 216 11.43 -0.12 -21.65
N ASN A 217 12.43 0.44 -22.33
CA ASN A 217 13.86 0.27 -22.02
C ASN A 217 14.31 -1.18 -21.75
N GLY A 218 13.81 -2.16 -22.52
CA GLY A 218 14.18 -3.57 -22.36
C GLY A 218 13.23 -4.41 -21.50
N TYR A 219 12.24 -3.80 -20.84
CA TYR A 219 11.42 -4.47 -19.83
C TYR A 219 9.92 -4.32 -20.09
N PHE A 220 9.18 -5.41 -19.89
CA PHE A 220 7.72 -5.37 -19.82
C PHE A 220 7.24 -4.99 -18.42
N ALA A 221 6.32 -4.04 -18.32
CA ALA A 221 5.82 -3.53 -17.04
C ALA A 221 5.26 -4.62 -16.11
N ARG A 222 4.58 -5.63 -16.67
CA ARG A 222 3.93 -6.70 -15.89
C ARG A 222 4.88 -7.84 -15.48
N GLN A 223 5.92 -8.10 -16.26
CA GLN A 223 6.86 -9.22 -16.01
C GLN A 223 8.06 -8.78 -15.17
N HIS A 224 8.55 -7.56 -15.39
CA HIS A 224 9.78 -7.06 -14.79
C HIS A 224 9.55 -5.69 -14.15
N TYR A 225 8.54 -5.58 -13.27
CA TYR A 225 8.09 -4.32 -12.69
C TYR A 225 9.21 -3.46 -12.08
N ASN A 226 10.06 -4.03 -11.21
CA ASN A 226 11.13 -3.27 -10.56
C ASN A 226 12.16 -2.73 -11.57
N LYS A 227 12.62 -3.56 -12.51
CA LYS A 227 13.59 -3.13 -13.54
C LYS A 227 12.98 -2.12 -14.51
N TYR A 228 11.70 -2.31 -14.85
CA TYR A 228 10.94 -1.39 -15.66
C TYR A 228 10.85 -0.01 -15.00
N LEU A 229 10.49 0.07 -13.71
CA LEU A 229 10.43 1.36 -13.00
C LEU A 229 11.80 2.00 -12.80
N GLN A 230 12.84 1.23 -12.50
CA GLN A 230 14.21 1.74 -12.40
C GLN A 230 14.69 2.39 -13.70
N SER A 231 14.20 1.90 -14.85
CA SER A 231 14.53 2.44 -16.16
C SER A 231 13.79 3.73 -16.53
N LEU A 232 12.82 4.17 -15.70
CA LEU A 232 11.99 5.34 -15.98
C LEU A 232 12.32 6.50 -15.04
N GLY A 233 12.18 7.72 -15.57
CA GLY A 233 12.09 8.95 -14.80
C GLY A 233 10.66 9.48 -14.88
N TYR A 234 10.08 9.87 -13.74
CA TYR A 234 8.75 10.44 -13.69
C TYR A 234 8.75 11.71 -12.84
N CYS A 235 8.26 12.81 -13.42
CA CYS A 235 8.03 14.06 -12.73
C CYS A 235 6.52 14.32 -12.69
N PRO A 236 5.85 14.12 -11.54
CA PRO A 236 4.43 14.38 -11.40
C PRO A 236 4.12 15.89 -11.44
N GLN A 237 2.83 16.23 -11.63
CA GLN A 237 2.36 17.62 -11.69
C GLN A 237 2.57 18.39 -10.37
N PHE A 238 2.44 17.70 -9.24
CA PHE A 238 2.77 18.23 -7.92
C PHE A 238 4.12 17.68 -7.51
N PHE A 239 5.05 18.57 -7.21
CA PHE A 239 6.40 18.19 -6.79
C PHE A 239 6.33 17.45 -5.46
N GLY A 240 6.79 16.20 -5.43
CA GLY A 240 6.94 15.41 -4.20
C GLY A 240 8.22 15.73 -3.45
N LEU A 241 8.65 17.00 -3.50
CA LEU A 241 9.84 17.47 -2.79
C LEU A 241 9.45 17.80 -1.35
N ASP A 242 10.37 17.57 -0.43
CA ASP A 242 10.20 17.95 0.96
C ASP A 242 10.49 19.44 1.12
N ASP A 243 9.48 20.19 1.57
CA ASP A 243 9.55 21.64 1.78
C ASP A 243 10.54 22.04 2.88
N PHE A 244 10.92 21.11 3.77
CA PHE A 244 11.91 21.33 4.82
C PHE A 244 13.35 21.06 4.38
N LEU A 245 13.56 20.51 3.17
CA LEU A 245 14.86 20.16 2.64
C LEU A 245 15.30 21.16 1.55
N THR A 246 16.61 21.44 1.49
CA THR A 246 17.16 22.24 0.38
C THR A 246 17.07 21.45 -0.94
N GLY A 247 17.25 22.12 -2.09
CA GLY A 247 17.30 21.43 -3.39
C GLY A 247 18.35 20.33 -3.44
N ASN A 248 19.52 20.59 -2.84
CA ASN A 248 20.60 19.61 -2.71
C ASN A 248 20.20 18.43 -1.82
N ASP A 249 19.55 18.68 -0.69
CA ASP A 249 19.13 17.62 0.24
C ASP A 249 18.02 16.75 -0.36
N ASN A 250 17.07 17.36 -1.07
CA ASN A 250 16.06 16.65 -1.84
C ASN A 250 16.68 15.74 -2.91
N LEU A 251 17.67 16.26 -3.66
CA LEU A 251 18.39 15.46 -4.64
C LEU A 251 19.18 14.33 -3.98
N LYS A 252 19.83 14.59 -2.84
CA LYS A 252 20.50 13.57 -2.02
C LYS A 252 19.54 12.44 -1.66
N LEU A 253 18.37 12.81 -1.16
CA LEU A 253 17.35 11.90 -0.68
C LEU A 253 16.89 11.00 -1.83
N ILE A 254 16.54 11.57 -2.99
CA ILE A 254 16.07 10.81 -4.15
C ILE A 254 17.15 9.86 -4.68
N LEU A 255 18.40 10.31 -4.80
CA LEU A 255 19.50 9.46 -5.27
C LEU A 255 19.81 8.31 -4.29
N THR A 256 19.75 8.59 -2.98
CA THR A 256 19.91 7.57 -1.93
C THR A 256 18.78 6.55 -1.98
N LEU A 257 17.52 6.99 -2.17
CA LEU A 257 16.36 6.10 -2.32
C LEU A 257 16.44 5.23 -3.59
N ARG A 258 17.11 5.71 -4.64
CA ARG A 258 17.43 4.91 -5.84
C ARG A 258 18.55 3.90 -5.62
N GLY A 259 19.22 3.93 -4.47
CA GLY A 259 20.24 2.95 -4.07
C GLY A 259 21.66 3.29 -4.51
N LEU A 260 21.96 4.56 -4.81
CA LEU A 260 23.34 4.99 -5.08
C LEU A 260 24.18 5.00 -3.79
N ASN A 261 25.48 4.73 -3.92
CA ASN A 261 26.41 4.84 -2.80
C ASN A 261 26.69 6.31 -2.45
N ASN A 262 27.13 6.58 -1.22
CA ASN A 262 27.38 7.96 -0.75
C ASN A 262 28.36 8.75 -1.64
N ASP A 263 29.36 8.08 -2.21
CA ASP A 263 30.34 8.73 -3.09
C ASP A 263 29.70 9.08 -4.45
N ASP A 264 28.97 8.14 -5.05
CA ASP A 264 28.25 8.36 -6.32
C ASP A 264 27.17 9.44 -6.16
N VAL A 265 26.46 9.46 -5.03
CA VAL A 265 25.46 10.48 -4.71
C VAL A 265 26.10 11.87 -4.74
N ARG A 266 27.27 12.06 -4.11
CA ARG A 266 27.94 13.38 -4.10
C ARG A 266 28.32 13.83 -5.50
N THR A 267 28.87 12.92 -6.31
CA THR A 267 29.27 13.21 -7.70
C THR A 267 28.07 13.59 -8.56
N GLU A 268 27.01 12.77 -8.54
CA GLU A 268 25.79 13.02 -9.29
C GLU A 268 25.09 14.30 -8.82
N GLN A 269 25.02 14.54 -7.51
CA GLN A 269 24.44 15.77 -6.97
C GLN A 269 25.10 17.02 -7.55
N GLN A 270 26.44 17.05 -7.55
CA GLN A 270 27.16 18.21 -8.06
C GLN A 270 26.98 18.37 -9.58
N PHE A 271 26.99 17.28 -10.33
CA PHE A 271 26.74 17.29 -11.77
C PHE A 271 25.35 17.85 -12.12
N TRP A 272 24.28 17.34 -11.50
CA TRP A 272 22.91 17.77 -11.84
C TRP A 272 22.59 19.20 -11.40
N VAL A 273 23.27 19.72 -10.37
CA VAL A 273 23.12 21.12 -9.94
C VAL A 273 23.83 22.07 -10.89
N GLU A 274 24.94 21.66 -11.51
CA GLU A 274 25.69 22.50 -12.47
C GLU A 274 25.07 22.52 -13.87
N VAL A 275 24.33 21.48 -14.25
CA VAL A 275 23.68 21.36 -15.56
C VAL A 275 22.38 22.18 -15.67
N VAL A 276 21.78 22.56 -14.54
CA VAL A 276 20.56 23.38 -14.46
C VAL A 276 20.91 24.86 -14.36
#